data_AF-W4PLJ7-F1
#
_entry.id   AF-W4PLJ7-F1
#
_cell.length_a   1.000
_cell.length_b   1.000
_cell.length_c   1.000
_cell.angle_alpha   90.00
_cell.angle_beta   90.00
_cell.angle_gamma   90.00
#
_symmetry.space_group_name_H-M   'P 1'
#
loop_
_entity.id
_entity.type
_entity.pdbx_description
1 polymer ?
#
loop_
_entity_poly.entity_id
_entity_poly.type
_entity_poly.pdbx_seq_one_letter_code
_entity_poly.pdbx_strand_id
1 'polypeptide(L)'
;MTREEVAEIIMYCKEHKVTYKSRLAELNIPVWRFYDSKSRYAEEQSCVNTSKGDFIELGQSGTFIPVPSFTGQSGRKPKGESSSGFKSIEIRTSKGDAIRIQGELSPQEIYSIIQACSHV
;
A
#
# COMPACT_ATOMS: atom_id res chain seq x y z
N MET A 1 14.92 -13.84 -16.01
CA MET A 1 14.99 -13.32 -14.64
C MET A 1 13.61 -13.48 -14.03
N THR A 2 13.54 -14.28 -12.98
CA THR A 2 12.33 -14.70 -12.27
C THR A 2 11.88 -13.64 -11.27
N ARG A 3 10.67 -13.79 -10.73
CA ARG A 3 10.13 -12.84 -9.75
C ARG A 3 10.89 -12.91 -8.44
N GLU A 4 11.27 -14.11 -8.04
CA GLU A 4 12.03 -14.44 -6.84
C GLU A 4 13.42 -13.81 -6.91
N GLU A 5 14.12 -13.95 -8.05
CA GLU A 5 15.43 -13.32 -8.25
C GLU A 5 15.35 -11.78 -8.15
N VAL A 6 14.31 -11.15 -8.72
CA VAL A 6 14.12 -9.70 -8.61
C VAL A 6 13.84 -9.31 -7.14
N ALA A 7 13.03 -10.08 -6.43
CA ALA A 7 12.72 -9.86 -5.02
C ALA A 7 13.96 -9.94 -4.12
N GLU A 8 14.78 -10.97 -4.31
CA GLU A 8 16.03 -11.16 -3.56
C GLU A 8 17.00 -10.01 -3.78
N ILE A 9 17.15 -9.53 -5.02
CA ILE A 9 18.01 -8.37 -5.33
C ILE A 9 17.46 -7.10 -4.68
N ILE A 10 16.14 -6.90 -4.67
CA ILE A 10 15.51 -5.76 -4.00
C ILE A 10 15.75 -5.82 -2.49
N MET A 11 15.54 -6.97 -1.88
CA MET A 11 15.71 -7.19 -0.45
C MET A 11 17.17 -7.00 -0.02
N TYR A 12 18.11 -7.59 -0.77
CA TYR A 12 19.54 -7.43 -0.53
C TYR A 12 19.99 -5.97 -0.58
N CYS A 13 19.56 -5.22 -1.60
CA CYS A 13 19.91 -3.81 -1.71
C CYS A 13 19.34 -2.97 -0.55
N LYS A 14 18.15 -3.33 -0.07
CA LYS A 14 17.50 -2.69 1.08
C LYS A 14 18.21 -3.00 2.41
N GLU A 15 18.61 -4.24 2.62
CA GLU A 15 19.28 -4.71 3.84
C GLU A 15 20.72 -4.20 3.94
N HIS A 16 21.49 -4.34 2.87
CA HIS A 16 22.90 -3.95 2.84
C HIS A 16 23.13 -2.49 2.48
N LYS A 17 22.06 -1.72 2.22
CA LYS A 17 22.10 -0.31 1.76
C LYS A 17 23.01 -0.08 0.55
N VAL A 18 23.09 -1.07 -0.34
CA VAL A 18 23.86 -0.99 -1.58
C VAL A 18 22.97 -0.52 -2.73
N THR A 19 23.59 0.09 -3.74
CA THR A 19 22.86 0.48 -4.94
C THR A 19 22.53 -0.72 -5.81
N TYR A 20 21.37 -0.69 -6.48
CA TYR A 20 21.00 -1.73 -7.46
C TYR A 20 22.09 -1.92 -8.51
N LYS A 21 22.71 -0.84 -8.96
CA LYS A 21 23.78 -0.89 -9.96
C LYS A 21 25.00 -1.69 -9.48
N SER A 22 25.42 -1.52 -8.22
CA SER A 22 26.54 -2.28 -7.63
C SER A 22 26.20 -3.77 -7.56
N ARG A 23 25.01 -4.09 -7.02
CA ARG A 23 24.60 -5.49 -6.85
C ARG A 23 24.41 -6.21 -8.18
N LEU A 24 23.86 -5.52 -9.19
CA LEU A 24 23.70 -6.07 -10.53
C LEU A 24 25.05 -6.31 -11.22
N ALA A 25 26.04 -5.43 -10.99
CA ALA A 25 27.39 -5.63 -11.50
C ALA A 25 28.07 -6.85 -10.86
N GLU A 26 27.92 -7.06 -9.55
CA GLU A 26 28.42 -8.24 -8.83
C GLU A 26 27.81 -9.55 -9.37
N LEU A 27 26.50 -9.53 -9.65
CA LEU A 27 25.78 -10.70 -10.16
C LEU A 27 25.92 -10.89 -11.68
N ASN A 28 26.68 -10.03 -12.36
CA ASN A 28 26.82 -10.01 -13.82
C ASN A 28 25.47 -9.90 -14.56
N ILE A 29 24.49 -9.21 -13.96
CA ILE A 29 23.16 -9.03 -14.52
C ILE A 29 23.13 -7.70 -15.30
N PRO A 30 22.77 -7.72 -16.60
CA PRO A 30 22.56 -6.50 -17.35
C PRO A 30 21.47 -5.64 -16.72
N VAL A 31 21.77 -4.35 -16.49
CA VAL A 31 20.85 -3.41 -15.83
C VAL A 31 19.48 -3.37 -16.50
N TRP A 32 19.43 -3.41 -17.83
CA TRP A 32 18.17 -3.41 -18.57
C TRP A 32 17.30 -4.63 -18.29
N ARG A 33 17.89 -5.83 -18.12
CA ARG A 33 17.14 -7.07 -17.80
C ARG A 33 16.47 -6.99 -16.44
N PHE A 34 17.14 -6.36 -15.47
CA PHE A 34 16.58 -6.12 -14.14
C PHE A 34 15.39 -5.17 -14.19
N TYR A 35 15.53 -4.01 -14.83
CA TYR A 35 14.45 -3.03 -14.90
C TYR A 35 13.27 -3.49 -15.75
N ASP A 36 13.53 -4.21 -16.85
CA ASP A 36 12.51 -4.85 -17.68
C ASP A 36 11.67 -5.85 -16.86
N SER A 37 12.35 -6.76 -16.15
CA SER A 37 11.67 -7.75 -15.30
C SER A 37 10.96 -7.10 -14.11
N LYS A 38 11.59 -6.11 -13.46
CA LYS A 38 11.00 -5.36 -12.35
C LYS A 38 9.75 -4.59 -12.77
N SER A 39 9.73 -4.00 -13.98
CA SER A 39 8.54 -3.32 -14.51
C SER A 39 7.40 -4.31 -14.75
N ARG A 40 7.70 -5.44 -15.40
CA ARG A 40 6.74 -6.50 -15.69
C ARG A 40 6.05 -7.03 -14.43
N TYR A 41 6.82 -7.33 -13.38
CA TYR A 41 6.26 -7.82 -12.11
C TYR A 41 5.56 -6.74 -11.28
N ALA A 42 5.89 -5.46 -11.47
CA ALA A 42 5.15 -4.36 -10.84
C ALA A 42 3.75 -4.19 -11.46
N GLU A 43 3.63 -4.36 -12.78
CA GLU A 43 2.35 -4.29 -13.51
C GLU A 43 1.46 -5.50 -13.17
N GLU A 44 2.03 -6.71 -13.13
CA GLU A 44 1.36 -7.94 -12.68
C GLU A 44 0.87 -7.83 -11.22
N GLN A 45 1.62 -7.14 -10.35
CA GLN A 45 1.17 -6.85 -8.99
C GLN A 45 0.05 -5.80 -9.00
N SER A 46 0.09 -4.79 -9.88
CA SER A 46 -0.96 -3.77 -9.97
C SER A 46 -2.30 -4.30 -10.51
N CYS A 47 -2.27 -5.26 -11.46
CA CYS A 47 -3.49 -5.83 -12.03
C CYS A 47 -4.19 -6.79 -11.05
N VAL A 48 -3.41 -7.47 -10.19
CA VAL A 48 -3.93 -8.23 -9.04
C VAL A 48 -4.52 -7.31 -7.97
N ASN A 49 -4.05 -6.06 -7.89
CA ASN A 49 -4.39 -5.11 -6.81
C ASN A 49 -5.47 -4.08 -7.19
N THR A 50 -6.16 -4.24 -8.33
CA THR A 50 -7.27 -3.35 -8.73
C THR A 50 -8.55 -3.53 -7.88
N SER A 51 -8.57 -4.45 -6.92
CA SER A 51 -9.66 -4.67 -5.98
C SER A 51 -9.27 -4.22 -4.56
N LYS A 52 -9.72 -3.02 -4.17
CA LYS A 52 -9.90 -2.53 -2.79
C LYS A 52 -9.14 -3.30 -1.67
N GLY A 53 -7.99 -2.75 -1.27
CA GLY A 53 -7.33 -3.05 -0.01
C GLY A 53 -6.22 -4.10 -0.13
N ASP A 54 -4.98 -3.66 0.06
CA ASP A 54 -3.83 -4.56 0.20
C ASP A 54 -3.94 -5.28 1.56
N PHE A 55 -3.93 -6.61 1.54
CA PHE A 55 -3.81 -7.42 2.75
C PHE A 55 -2.35 -7.53 3.16
N ILE A 56 -2.07 -7.21 4.43
CA ILE A 56 -0.76 -7.39 5.04
C ILE A 56 -0.62 -8.87 5.42
N GLU A 57 0.34 -9.57 4.82
CA GLU A 57 0.72 -10.91 5.29
C GLU A 57 1.50 -10.83 6.61
N LEU A 58 0.97 -11.53 7.62
CA LEU A 58 1.63 -11.73 8.90
C LEU A 58 2.15 -13.17 8.94
N GLY A 59 3.40 -13.34 9.37
CA GLY A 59 3.96 -14.65 9.68
C GLY A 59 3.26 -15.29 10.87
N GLN A 60 3.56 -16.56 11.13
CA GLN A 60 2.93 -17.40 12.17
C GLN A 60 2.96 -16.79 13.59
N SER A 61 3.81 -15.79 13.84
CA SER A 61 3.93 -15.08 15.12
C SER A 61 3.42 -13.62 15.07
N GLY A 62 2.64 -13.24 14.05
CA GLY A 62 2.19 -11.85 13.87
C GLY A 62 3.27 -10.90 13.35
N THR A 63 4.42 -11.44 12.92
CA THR A 63 5.54 -10.66 12.38
C THR A 63 5.25 -10.25 10.94
N PHE A 64 5.40 -8.96 10.62
CA PHE A 64 5.21 -8.46 9.26
C PHE A 64 6.18 -9.15 8.30
N ILE A 65 5.65 -9.83 7.27
CA ILE A 65 6.49 -10.36 6.19
C ILE A 65 6.69 -9.21 5.20
N PRO A 66 7.92 -8.72 5.01
CA PRO A 66 8.16 -7.65 4.06
C PRO A 66 7.93 -8.19 2.65
N VAL A 67 6.79 -7.85 2.04
CA VAL A 67 6.60 -8.09 0.62
C VAL A 67 7.58 -7.19 -0.14
N PRO A 68 8.45 -7.74 -0.99
CA PRO A 68 9.32 -6.93 -1.84
C PRO A 68 8.43 -6.11 -2.78
N SER A 69 8.39 -4.79 -2.54
CA SER A 69 7.66 -3.86 -3.40
C SER A 69 8.42 -3.71 -4.72
N PHE A 70 7.87 -4.25 -5.80
CA PHE A 70 8.44 -4.10 -7.14
C PHE A 70 8.16 -2.72 -7.72
N THR A 71 7.12 -2.04 -7.23
CA THR A 71 6.86 -0.63 -7.51
C THR A 71 7.97 0.22 -6.91
N GLY A 72 8.41 1.25 -7.64
CA GLY A 72 9.39 2.19 -7.09
C GLY A 72 8.78 2.85 -5.85
N GLN A 73 9.40 2.67 -4.68
CA GLN A 73 9.23 3.61 -3.58
C GLN A 73 9.84 4.94 -4.03
N SER A 74 9.08 5.68 -4.84
CA SER A 74 9.28 7.10 -4.96
C SER A 74 9.24 7.61 -3.52
N GLY A 75 10.32 8.25 -3.08
CA GLY A 75 10.41 8.94 -1.79
C GLY A 75 9.44 10.13 -1.68
N ARG A 76 8.27 10.04 -2.31
CA ARG A 76 7.12 10.85 -1.95
C ARG A 76 6.68 10.34 -0.59
N LYS A 77 7.05 11.10 0.45
CA LYS A 77 6.17 11.28 1.60
C LYS A 77 4.73 11.27 1.06
N PRO A 78 3.78 10.51 1.64
CA PRO A 78 2.39 10.63 1.24
C PRO A 78 2.06 12.12 1.34
N LYS A 79 1.96 12.76 0.17
CA LYS A 79 1.70 14.17 0.04
C LYS A 79 0.25 14.25 0.43
N GLY A 80 -0.01 14.58 1.70
CA GLY A 80 -1.29 14.50 2.37
C GLY A 80 -2.44 14.58 1.37
N GLU A 81 -2.85 13.42 0.89
CA GLU A 81 -4.03 13.32 0.06
C GLU A 81 -5.15 13.42 1.07
N SER A 82 -5.60 14.65 1.29
CA SER A 82 -6.97 14.91 1.68
C SER A 82 -7.86 14.37 0.57
N SER A 83 -7.91 13.04 0.42
CA SER A 83 -8.90 12.37 -0.40
C SER A 83 -10.22 12.47 0.35
N SER A 84 -10.83 13.65 0.23
CA SER A 84 -12.27 13.81 0.38
C SER A 84 -12.97 13.09 -0.78
N GLY A 85 -12.70 11.80 -0.93
CA GLY A 85 -13.48 10.94 -1.80
C GLY A 85 -14.88 10.77 -1.20
N PHE A 86 -15.82 10.33 -2.02
CA PHE A 86 -17.18 10.00 -1.61
C PHE A 86 -17.17 8.97 -0.46
N LYS A 87 -17.82 9.28 0.65
CA LYS A 87 -17.92 8.46 1.87
C LYS A 87 -19.38 8.17 2.18
N SER A 88 -19.62 7.03 2.84
CA SER A 88 -20.94 6.62 3.32
C SER A 88 -20.81 6.23 4.79
N ILE A 89 -21.53 6.91 5.67
CA ILE A 89 -21.54 6.68 7.12
C ILE A 89 -22.93 6.16 7.52
N GLU A 90 -22.99 5.11 8.33
CA GLU A 90 -24.23 4.59 8.94
C GLU A 90 -24.16 4.79 10.45
N ILE A 91 -25.21 5.35 11.03
CA ILE A 91 -25.36 5.63 12.46
C ILE A 91 -26.57 4.83 12.95
N ARG A 92 -26.38 4.02 13.99
CA ARG A 92 -27.47 3.25 14.61
C ARG A 92 -27.84 3.86 15.95
N THR A 93 -29.14 4.08 16.16
CA THR A 93 -29.68 4.55 17.43
C THR A 93 -29.92 3.38 18.38
N SER A 94 -30.01 3.65 19.68
CA SER A 94 -30.35 2.64 20.71
C SER A 94 -31.72 1.99 20.50
N LYS A 95 -32.61 2.64 19.74
CA LYS A 95 -33.94 2.11 19.36
C LYS A 95 -33.89 1.17 18.16
N GLY A 96 -32.73 1.02 17.52
CA GLY A 96 -32.55 0.15 16.35
C GLY A 96 -32.72 0.86 15.00
N ASP A 97 -33.09 2.15 14.98
CA ASP A 97 -33.17 2.92 13.74
C ASP A 97 -31.77 3.23 13.20
N ALA A 98 -31.61 3.17 11.87
CA ALA A 98 -30.36 3.46 11.19
C ALA A 98 -30.47 4.70 10.29
N ILE A 99 -29.51 5.60 10.39
CA ILE A 99 -29.38 6.80 9.56
C ILE A 99 -28.15 6.64 8.68
N ARG A 100 -28.29 6.88 7.37
CA ARG A 100 -27.18 6.79 6.41
C ARG A 100 -26.89 8.15 5.78
N ILE A 101 -25.65 8.58 5.87
CA ILE A 101 -25.13 9.84 5.30
C ILE A 101 -24.17 9.49 4.18
N GLN A 102 -24.36 10.04 2.98
CA GLN A 102 -23.48 9.81 1.84
C GLN A 102 -23.08 11.13 1.20
N GLY A 103 -21.81 11.24 0.81
CA GLY A 103 -21.28 12.42 0.15
C GLY A 103 -19.78 12.54 0.31
N GLU A 104 -19.20 13.57 -0.27
CA GLU A 104 -17.82 13.95 0.07
C GLU A 104 -17.81 14.54 1.47
N LEU A 105 -17.11 13.87 2.39
CA LEU A 105 -17.00 14.28 3.78
C LEU A 105 -15.53 14.52 4.11
N SER A 106 -15.25 15.74 4.56
CA SER A 106 -13.94 16.12 5.08
C SER A 106 -13.69 15.47 6.45
N PRO A 107 -12.42 15.33 6.87
CA PRO A 107 -12.11 14.82 8.20
C PRO A 107 -12.75 15.60 9.35
N GLN A 108 -12.94 16.92 9.19
CA GLN A 108 -13.59 17.79 10.17
C GLN A 108 -15.08 17.47 10.32
N GLU A 109 -15.78 17.21 9.21
CA GLU A 109 -17.20 16.83 9.22
C GLU A 109 -17.40 15.45 9.84
N ILE A 110 -16.52 14.48 9.52
CA ILE A 110 -16.55 13.15 10.14
C ILE A 110 -16.34 13.26 11.65
N TYR A 111 -15.35 14.04 12.09
CA TYR A 111 -15.10 14.25 13.52
C TYR A 111 -16.30 14.89 14.22
N SER A 112 -16.91 15.90 13.59
CA SER A 112 -18.11 16.58 14.11
C SER A 112 -19.30 15.61 14.26
N ILE A 113 -19.50 14.73 13.28
CA ILE A 113 -20.53 13.68 13.33
C ILE A 113 -20.27 12.72 14.50
N ILE A 114 -19.04 12.19 14.63
CA ILE A 114 -18.68 11.26 15.72
C ILE A 114 -18.87 11.93 17.08
N GLN A 115 -18.42 13.18 17.24
CA GLN A 115 -18.54 13.92 18.48
C GLN A 115 -20.00 14.13 18.89
N ALA A 116 -20.87 14.48 17.94
CA ALA A 116 -22.30 14.66 18.17
C ALA A 116 -22.99 13.33 18.56
N CYS A 117 -22.59 12.22 17.95
CA CYS A 117 -23.13 10.90 18.28
C CYS A 117 -22.60 10.34 19.61
N SER A 118 -21.43 10.80 20.10
CA SER A 118 -20.83 10.32 21.36
C SER A 118 -21.44 10.94 22.62
N HIS A 119 -22.30 11.95 22.48
CA HIS A 119 -22.96 12.65 23.59
C HIS A 119 -24.42 12.20 23.82
N VAL A 120 -24.79 11.03 23.27
CA VAL A 120 -26.13 10.43 23.38
C VAL A 120 -26.01 9.07 24.04
#